data_AF-U5QFE3-F1
#
_entry.id   AF-U5QFE3-F1
#
_cell.length_a   1.000
_cell.length_b   1.000
_cell.length_c   1.000
_cell.angle_alpha   90.00
_cell.angle_beta   90.00
_cell.angle_gamma   90.00
#
_symmetry.space_group_name_H-M   'P 1'
#
loop_
_entity.id
_entity.type
_entity.pdbx_description
1 polymer ?
#
loop_
_entity_poly.entity_id
_entity_poly.type
_entity_poly.pdbx_seq_one_letter_code
_entity_poly.pdbx_strand_id
1 'polypeptide(L)' 'MPRDRLAPAGKWGESKQRVMLTPTATRRIDAVAEALGITRSEVLERLCRSECLSTEQLEIAGNEEQG' A
#
# COMPACT_ATOMS: atom_id res chain seq x y z
N MET A 1 8.96 -14.94 -6.32
CA MET A 1 9.50 -15.12 -4.95
C MET A 1 8.62 -16.11 -4.19
N PRO A 2 9.17 -17.15 -3.54
CA PRO A 2 8.39 -18.11 -2.76
C PRO A 2 7.76 -17.46 -1.52
N ARG A 3 6.54 -17.90 -1.18
CA ARG A 3 5.60 -17.29 -0.20
C ARG A 3 6.03 -17.39 1.28
N ASP A 4 7.16 -18.03 1.59
CA ASP A 4 7.51 -18.47 2.95
C ASP A 4 8.18 -17.40 3.82
N ARG A 5 8.29 -16.15 3.35
CA ARG A 5 8.90 -15.04 4.11
C ARG A 5 7.87 -14.05 4.67
N LEU A 6 6.65 -14.49 4.91
CA LEU A 6 5.64 -13.66 5.57
C LEU A 6 5.70 -13.91 7.08
N ALA A 7 5.79 -12.82 7.84
CA ALA A 7 5.72 -12.89 9.30
C ALA A 7 4.42 -13.61 9.72
N PRO A 8 4.47 -14.50 10.73
CA PRO A 8 3.30 -15.23 11.18
C PRO A 8 2.19 -14.27 11.64
N ALA A 9 0.94 -14.64 11.33
CA ALA A 9 -0.23 -13.91 11.80
C ALA A 9 -0.19 -13.80 13.32
N GLY A 10 -0.29 -12.56 13.85
CA GLY A 10 -0.34 -12.31 15.30
C GLY A 10 0.86 -11.57 15.90
N LYS A 11 1.96 -11.32 15.17
CA LYS A 11 3.12 -10.61 15.76
C LYS A 11 2.84 -9.15 16.18
N TRP A 12 1.78 -8.53 15.67
CA TRP A 12 1.43 -7.12 15.93
C TRP A 12 0.02 -6.89 16.52
N GLY A 13 -0.69 -7.94 16.93
CA GLY A 13 -1.98 -7.83 17.63
C GLY A 13 -3.18 -7.30 16.83
N GLU A 14 -2.97 -6.64 15.69
CA GLU A 14 -4.05 -6.10 14.85
C GLU A 14 -4.50 -7.05 13.74
N SER A 15 -5.81 -7.15 13.56
CA SER A 15 -6.42 -7.91 12.47
C SER A 15 -6.32 -7.16 11.15
N LYS A 16 -5.76 -7.82 10.11
CA LYS A 16 -5.67 -7.22 8.77
C LYS A 16 -7.04 -7.11 8.12
N GLN A 17 -7.31 -5.97 7.48
CA GLN A 17 -8.48 -5.75 6.63
C GLN A 17 -8.14 -5.97 5.16
N ARG A 18 -9.09 -6.48 4.38
CA ARG A 18 -8.95 -6.61 2.92
C ARG A 18 -9.45 -5.33 2.25
N VAL A 19 -8.63 -4.76 1.38
CA VAL A 19 -9.00 -3.61 0.53
C VAL A 19 -8.96 -4.02 -0.94
N MET A 20 -9.85 -3.44 -1.74
CA MET A 20 -9.84 -3.59 -3.20
C MET A 20 -9.15 -2.39 -3.82
N LEU A 21 -8.25 -2.64 -4.77
CA LEU A 21 -7.51 -1.62 -5.50
C LEU A 21 -7.73 -1.81 -7.00
N THR A 22 -7.63 -0.72 -7.76
CA THR A 22 -7.62 -0.81 -9.22
C THR A 22 -6.38 -1.58 -9.69
N PRO A 23 -6.41 -2.19 -10.90
CA PRO A 23 -5.25 -2.90 -11.44
C PRO A 23 -4.01 -2.00 -11.53
N THR A 24 -4.18 -0.74 -11.93
CA THR A 24 -3.08 0.24 -12.05
C THR A 24 -2.47 0.59 -10.70
N ALA A 25 -3.29 0.83 -9.67
CA ALA A 25 -2.81 1.07 -8.31
C ALA A 25 -2.05 -0.16 -7.76
N THR A 26 -2.60 -1.36 -8.00
CA THR A 26 -1.94 -2.62 -7.60
C THR A 26 -0.56 -2.77 -8.24
N ARG A 27 -0.45 -2.53 -9.55
CA ARG A 27 0.84 -2.59 -10.26
C ARG A 27 1.87 -1.61 -9.72
N ARG A 28 1.45 -0.37 -9.42
CA ARG A 28 2.33 0.64 -8.83
C ARG A 28 2.87 0.20 -7.47
N ILE A 29 1.99 -0.30 -6.60
CA ILE A 29 2.41 -0.76 -5.26
C ILE A 29 3.32 -1.98 -5.38
N ASP A 30 3.03 -2.92 -6.29
CA ASP A 30 3.87 -4.11 -6.49
C ASP A 30 5.28 -3.74 -6.96
N ALA A 31 5.41 -2.78 -7.88
CA ALA A 31 6.71 -2.31 -8.33
C ALA A 31 7.53 -1.67 -7.19
N VAL A 32 6.90 -0.88 -6.33
CA VAL A 32 7.55 -0.30 -5.14
C VAL A 32 7.92 -1.39 -4.13
N ALA A 33 7.04 -2.36 -3.90
CA ALA A 33 7.28 -3.47 -2.99
C ALA A 33 8.48 -4.32 -3.44
N GLU A 34 8.58 -4.60 -4.74
CA GLU A 34 9.70 -5.32 -5.34
C GLU A 34 11.02 -4.54 -5.21
N ALA A 35 11.02 -3.25 -5.57
CA ALA A 35 12.21 -2.40 -5.46
C ALA A 35 12.74 -2.27 -4.02
N LEU A 36 11.85 -2.31 -3.03
CA LEU A 36 12.19 -2.22 -1.61
C LEU A 36 12.38 -3.59 -0.93
N GLY A 37 12.12 -4.70 -1.62
CA GLY A 37 12.21 -6.05 -1.06
C GLY A 37 11.23 -6.33 0.08
N ILE A 38 10.07 -5.67 0.09
CA ILE A 38 9.02 -5.78 1.12
C ILE A 38 7.69 -6.26 0.54
N THR A 39 6.68 -6.44 1.38
CA THR A 39 5.36 -6.89 0.95
C THR A 39 4.46 -5.74 0.51
N ARG A 40 3.47 -6.02 -0.34
CA ARG A 40 2.41 -5.04 -0.70
C ARG A 40 1.74 -4.44 0.54
N SER A 41 1.42 -5.26 1.53
CA SER A 41 0.79 -4.80 2.78
C SER A 41 1.71 -3.86 3.56
N GLU A 42 3.01 -4.15 3.61
CA GLU A 42 3.99 -3.28 4.27
C GLU A 42 4.10 -1.92 3.58
N VAL A 43 4.07 -1.88 2.23
CA VAL A 43 4.04 -0.60 1.50
C VAL A 43 2.80 0.21 1.87
N LEU A 44 1.62 -0.41 1.90
CA LEU A 44 0.37 0.25 2.28
C LEU A 44 0.42 0.75 3.73
N GLU A 45 0.90 -0.06 4.67
CA GLU A 45 1.03 0.35 6.08
C GLU A 45 1.98 1.54 6.24
N ARG A 46 3.11 1.57 5.51
CA ARG A 46 4.03 2.71 5.52
C ARG A 46 3.44 3.96 4.92
N LEU A 47 2.71 3.84 3.80
CA LEU A 47 1.99 4.98 3.23
C LEU A 47 0.97 5.52 4.21
N CYS A 48 0.18 4.65 4.86
CA CYS A 48 -0.81 5.03 5.87
C CYS A 48 -0.21 5.63 7.14
N ARG A 49 1.00 5.24 7.52
CA ARG A 49 1.71 5.82 8.67
C ARG A 49 2.53 7.07 8.32
N SER A 50 2.74 7.35 7.03
CA SER A 50 3.41 8.57 6.60
C SER A 50 2.47 9.78 6.78
N GLU A 51 3.05 10.96 7.06
CA GLU A 51 2.30 12.20 7.28
C GLU A 51 1.41 12.60 6.09
N CYS A 52 1.63 11.98 4.92
CA CYS A 52 0.89 12.17 3.68
C CYS A 52 -0.60 11.81 3.76
N LEU A 53 -1.02 11.03 4.76
CA LEU A 53 -2.41 10.63 4.98
C LEU A 53 -3.09 11.47 6.06
N SER A 54 -2.75 12.77 6.13
CA SER A 54 -3.55 13.76 6.85
C SER A 54 -4.62 14.33 5.90
N THR A 55 -5.84 14.46 6.40
CA THR A 55 -6.96 15.05 5.65
C THR A 55 -6.72 16.51 5.24
N GLU A 56 -5.77 17.19 5.89
CA GLU A 56 -5.37 18.56 5.59
C GLU A 56 -4.38 18.67 4.43
N GLN A 57 -3.65 17.59 4.10
CA GLN A 57 -2.60 17.57 3.06
C GLN A 57 -2.96 16.69 1.85
N LEU A 58 -4.16 16.10 1.83
CA LEU A 58 -4.60 15.23 0.74
C LEU A 58 -5.01 16.05 -0.50
N GLU A 59 -4.03 16.62 -1.19
CA GLU A 59 -4.21 17.02 -2.59
C GLU A 59 -4.14 15.76 -3.45
N ILE A 60 -5.30 15.11 -3.64
CA ILE A 60 -5.44 14.10 -4.68
C ILE A 60 -5.27 14.84 -6.00
N ALA A 61 -4.13 14.64 -6.67
CA ALA A 61 -3.95 15.05 -8.05
C ALA A 61 -4.98 14.31 -8.90
N GLY A 62 -6.20 14.86 -8.97
CA GLY A 62 -7.23 14.47 -9.89
C GLY A 62 -6.71 14.79 -11.28
N ASN A 63 -6.50 13.74 -12.07
CA ASN A 63 -6.28 13.90 -13.50
C ASN A 63 -7.60 14.46 -14.06
N GLU A 64 -7.67 15.77 -14.30
CA GLU A 64 -8.70 16.37 -15.14
C GLU A 64 -8.50 15.81 -16.56
N GLU A 65 -9.08 14.64 -16.86
CA GLU A 65 -9.37 14.28 -18.24
C GLU A 65 -10.49 15.18 -18.73
N GLN A 66 -10.11 16.36 -19.27
CA GLN A 66 -10.89 17.05 -20.27
C GLN A 66 -10.83 16.23 -21.57
N GLY A 67 -12.01 15.84 -22.06
CA GLY A 67 -12.20 15.17 -23.35
C GLY A 67 -13.67 14.83 -23.58
#